data_AF-A0A367L5P1-F1
#
_entry.id   AF-A0A367L5P1-F1
#
_cell.length_a   1.000
_cell.length_b   1.000
_cell.length_c   1.000
_cell.angle_alpha   90.00
_cell.angle_beta   90.00
_cell.angle_gamma   90.00
#
_symmetry.space_group_name_H-M   'P 1'
#
loop_
_entity.id
_entity.type
_entity.pdbx_description
1 polymer ?
#
loop_
_entity_poly.entity_id
_entity_poly.type
_entity_poly.pdbx_seq_one_letter_code
_entity_poly.pdbx_strand_id
1 'polypeptide(L)'
;MKGLALGNFTRDQICALFPDVSHESDITSVSSIFLDCGDSTPGESDEDCTAEDDASFDEDDTKLEVSLNDSPWSAPSEGHRSPHTDHCAGISELKLEFRLDGRRSSGTRDAVYFSFSGFPSQLVVTSPWAGFHDWITLDTLKMFKKKTIVFENLKQMLLWSKRIDEKSDGWGIEGVRLRAKCSGSQTTWQLDRYSDMRAWLQRPKDWNRTVVWRGEIGPHMWRVHSEMESCSTFKKLELSVFRGPQNVGMSDELELHFEGQGKHHRVAITGQLGFQGWQKIDIASIFKARVVSLHDVSRIGFKQTQPDDGDNRGWAISTLGLNKFKQIDKPSAPLKLYKSSDQRLYTFWQGDINPSQDWVILSDCKRYDQLKVKLGVSGTPGSNTADSLSISFDPGTDRPREQLLTSHLELDTWYTVTINLQKMFQTKYVYVDDLRLFKVFSRSTEWRHREEWKVTSVFFEGRCADDHSKVFENLQWQDIESWFNGQGPYALKRDISPSKWHLKGGRKGQKKAATQFVQHFTHDGSEF
;
A
#
# COMPACT_ATOMS: atom_id res chain seq x y z
N MET A 1 1.69 8.44 -0.77
CA MET A 1 0.98 9.19 0.30
C MET A 1 -0.16 8.31 0.77
N LYS A 2 -0.01 7.71 1.95
CA LYS A 2 -0.97 6.73 2.48
C LYS A 2 -1.88 7.45 3.46
N GLY A 3 -3.19 7.45 3.21
CA GLY A 3 -4.16 8.17 4.04
C GLY A 3 -4.87 7.23 4.99
N LEU A 4 -4.91 7.50 6.29
CA LEU A 4 -5.82 6.83 7.23
C LEU A 4 -6.93 7.77 7.65
N ALA A 5 -8.11 7.26 7.98
CA ALA A 5 -9.10 8.01 8.74
C ALA A 5 -9.81 7.24 9.83
N LEU A 6 -10.27 7.99 10.82
CA LEU A 6 -11.19 7.55 11.85
C LEU A 6 -12.62 7.88 11.38
N GLY A 7 -13.41 6.85 11.05
CA GLY A 7 -14.80 6.98 10.59
C GLY A 7 -14.94 7.48 9.14
N ASN A 8 -15.64 6.70 8.30
CA ASN A 8 -16.05 7.12 6.95
C ASN A 8 -17.44 6.54 6.67
N PHE A 9 -18.40 7.38 6.26
CA PHE A 9 -19.75 6.94 5.89
C PHE A 9 -20.08 7.44 4.48
N THR A 10 -20.64 6.57 3.64
CA THR A 10 -21.31 7.01 2.41
C THR A 10 -22.65 7.65 2.74
N ARG A 11 -23.19 8.50 1.84
CA ARG A 11 -24.55 9.04 1.98
C ARG A 11 -25.58 7.93 2.23
N ASP A 12 -25.47 6.81 1.54
CA ASP A 12 -26.40 5.69 1.69
C ASP A 12 -26.21 4.94 3.01
N GLN A 13 -24.99 4.87 3.53
CA GLN A 13 -24.72 4.37 4.89
C GLN A 13 -25.25 5.32 5.95
N ILE A 14 -25.30 6.64 5.70
CA ILE A 14 -25.94 7.62 6.57
C ILE A 14 -27.46 7.44 6.53
N CYS A 15 -28.05 7.27 5.34
CA CYS A 15 -29.49 7.07 5.19
C CYS A 15 -29.98 5.73 5.75
N ALA A 16 -29.21 4.64 5.60
CA ALA A 16 -29.55 3.32 6.11
C ALA A 16 -29.49 3.22 7.65
N LEU A 17 -28.87 4.18 8.34
CA LEU A 17 -28.87 4.24 9.81
C LEU A 17 -30.21 4.71 10.39
N PHE A 18 -31.13 5.23 9.58
CA PHE A 18 -32.40 5.82 10.03
C PHE A 18 -33.60 5.42 9.14
N PRO A 19 -34.00 4.13 9.13
CA PRO A 19 -35.02 3.63 8.20
C PRO A 19 -36.46 4.15 8.46
N ASP A 20 -36.74 4.70 9.65
CA ASP A 20 -38.10 5.12 10.06
C ASP A 20 -38.30 6.65 10.13
N VAL A 21 -37.37 7.46 9.62
CA VAL A 21 -37.52 8.93 9.67
C VAL A 21 -38.09 9.45 8.36
N SER A 22 -39.39 9.74 8.38
CA SER A 22 -40.09 10.42 7.28
C SER A 22 -39.47 11.78 6.99
N HIS A 23 -38.81 11.92 5.84
CA HIS A 23 -38.55 13.10 5.01
C HIS A 23 -38.34 14.53 5.57
N GLU A 24 -38.24 14.78 6.88
CA GLU A 24 -37.86 16.07 7.46
C GLU A 24 -36.44 16.04 8.04
N SER A 25 -35.51 16.58 7.26
CA SER A 25 -34.35 17.42 7.61
C SER A 25 -33.49 17.20 8.88
N ASP A 26 -33.41 16.01 9.47
CA ASP A 26 -32.45 15.75 10.56
C ASP A 26 -31.23 14.94 10.10
N ILE A 27 -30.30 15.63 9.43
CA ILE A 27 -28.94 15.10 9.20
C ILE A 27 -28.10 15.37 10.45
N THR A 28 -27.74 14.30 11.17
CA THR A 28 -26.84 14.34 12.34
C THR A 28 -25.36 14.34 11.92
N SER A 29 -24.52 14.90 12.78
CA SER A 29 -23.13 15.27 12.48
C SER A 29 -22.15 14.09 12.42
N VAL A 30 -21.23 14.12 11.45
CA VAL A 30 -20.14 13.14 11.31
C VAL A 30 -18.81 13.87 11.18
N SER A 31 -17.90 13.70 12.13
CA SER A 31 -16.54 14.26 12.05
C SER A 31 -15.54 13.19 11.65
N SER A 32 -14.51 13.55 10.88
CA SER A 32 -13.49 12.62 10.40
C SER A 32 -12.09 13.17 10.64
N ILE A 33 -11.17 12.25 10.92
CA ILE A 33 -9.75 12.55 11.18
C ILE A 33 -8.97 11.88 10.07
N PHE A 34 -8.00 12.57 9.46
CA PHE A 34 -7.14 12.06 8.39
C PHE A 34 -5.68 12.01 8.84
N LEU A 35 -4.95 10.93 8.59
CA LEU A 35 -3.51 10.84 8.78
C LEU A 35 -2.82 10.57 7.45
N ASP A 36 -1.61 11.08 7.29
CA ASP A 36 -0.71 10.72 6.19
C ASP A 36 0.50 9.93 6.72
N CYS A 37 0.59 8.67 6.33
CA CYS A 37 1.71 7.80 6.65
C CYS A 37 2.92 8.22 5.80
N GLY A 38 3.97 8.69 6.45
CA GLY A 38 5.23 8.97 5.78
C GLY A 38 6.06 7.70 5.65
N ASP A 39 6.80 7.55 4.54
CA ASP A 39 7.81 6.51 4.42
C ASP A 39 8.89 6.72 5.50
N SER A 40 9.09 5.74 6.37
CA SER A 40 10.19 5.69 7.32
C SER A 40 11.41 5.06 6.63
N THR A 41 12.04 5.79 5.71
CA THR A 41 13.42 5.47 5.34
C THR A 41 14.34 5.94 6.48
N PRO A 42 15.19 5.08 7.05
CA PRO A 42 16.30 5.52 7.90
C PRO A 42 17.18 6.44 7.04
N GLY A 43 17.55 7.61 7.56
CA GLY A 43 18.15 8.68 6.77
C GLY A 43 19.37 8.24 5.95
N GLU A 44 19.28 8.44 4.65
CA GLU A 44 20.44 8.55 3.77
C GLU A 44 21.19 9.82 4.17
N SER A 45 22.41 9.65 4.68
CA SER A 45 23.40 10.72 4.75
C SER A 45 23.94 10.96 3.34
N ASP A 46 23.78 12.18 2.84
CA ASP A 46 24.40 12.66 1.61
C ASP A 46 25.94 12.64 1.75
N GLU A 47 26.58 11.49 1.48
CA GLU A 47 28.00 11.42 1.16
C GLU A 47 28.17 11.01 -0.31
N ASP A 48 28.57 12.00 -1.09
CA ASP A 48 28.91 11.94 -2.51
C ASP A 48 30.10 10.98 -2.70
N CYS A 49 29.84 9.77 -3.18
CA CYS A 49 30.89 8.80 -3.54
C CYS A 49 31.01 8.73 -5.05
N THR A 50 31.99 9.45 -5.61
CA THR A 50 32.48 9.22 -6.96
C THR A 50 33.30 7.92 -6.96
N ALA A 51 32.76 6.85 -7.56
CA ALA A 51 33.53 5.65 -7.88
C ALA A 51 33.79 5.61 -9.39
N GLU A 52 35.07 5.65 -9.76
CA GLU A 52 35.55 5.24 -11.07
C GLU A 52 35.54 3.70 -11.12
N ASP A 53 34.66 3.11 -11.94
CA ASP A 53 34.61 1.67 -12.18
C ASP A 53 35.34 1.32 -13.49
N ASP A 54 36.61 0.92 -13.36
CA ASP A 54 37.34 0.13 -14.36
C ASP A 54 37.91 -1.11 -13.65
N ALA A 55 37.10 -2.16 -13.52
CA ALA A 55 37.58 -3.51 -13.27
C ALA A 55 36.58 -4.55 -13.79
N SER A 56 36.98 -5.25 -14.84
CA SER A 56 36.35 -6.47 -15.34
C SER A 56 36.37 -7.55 -14.24
N PHE A 57 35.20 -7.89 -13.71
CA PHE A 57 35.03 -9.06 -12.86
C PHE A 57 34.88 -10.32 -13.73
N ASP A 58 35.90 -11.19 -13.67
CA ASP A 58 35.78 -12.58 -14.11
C ASP A 58 34.88 -13.33 -13.12
N GLU A 59 33.75 -13.84 -13.63
CA GLU A 59 32.83 -14.73 -12.90
C GLU A 59 33.49 -16.10 -12.75
N ASP A 60 34.26 -16.30 -11.68
CA ASP A 60 34.71 -17.62 -11.25
C ASP A 60 33.69 -18.26 -10.28
N ASP A 61 33.33 -19.49 -10.60
CA ASP A 61 32.19 -20.28 -10.13
C ASP A 61 32.35 -20.74 -8.65
N THR A 62 32.31 -19.80 -7.69
CA THR A 62 32.27 -20.17 -6.25
C THR A 62 30.88 -20.60 -5.83
N LYS A 63 30.68 -21.91 -5.78
CA LYS A 63 29.52 -22.59 -5.21
C LYS A 63 29.41 -22.29 -3.70
N LEU A 64 28.67 -21.24 -3.35
CA LEU A 64 28.38 -20.86 -1.97
C LEU A 64 27.32 -21.80 -1.39
N GLU A 65 27.72 -22.82 -0.64
CA GLU A 65 26.83 -23.51 0.29
C GLU A 65 26.57 -22.56 1.48
N VAL A 66 25.57 -21.67 1.32
CA VAL A 66 25.05 -20.88 2.44
C VAL A 66 24.34 -21.83 3.39
N SER A 67 25.04 -22.26 4.44
CA SER A 67 24.36 -22.69 5.65
C SER A 67 23.63 -21.46 6.19
N LEU A 68 22.29 -21.44 6.09
CA LEU A 68 21.43 -20.44 6.71
C LEU A 68 21.57 -20.59 8.24
N ASN A 69 22.70 -20.17 8.78
CA ASN A 69 22.91 -20.07 10.22
C ASN A 69 21.94 -19.03 10.77
N ASP A 70 21.26 -19.44 11.81
CA ASP A 70 20.14 -18.76 12.45
C ASP A 70 20.41 -17.27 12.70
N SER A 71 19.61 -16.43 12.06
CA SER A 71 19.44 -15.04 12.50
C SER A 71 19.02 -15.06 13.98
N PRO A 72 19.63 -14.23 14.86
CA PRO A 72 19.45 -14.30 16.30
C PRO A 72 18.13 -13.66 16.73
N TRP A 73 17.02 -14.22 16.25
CA TRP A 73 15.72 -14.06 16.90
C TRP A 73 15.63 -15.17 17.95
N SER A 74 16.09 -14.88 19.16
CA SER A 74 15.91 -15.74 20.32
C SER A 74 14.45 -16.16 20.40
N ALA A 75 14.18 -17.46 20.23
CA ALA A 75 12.84 -18.01 20.38
C ALA A 75 12.27 -17.54 21.74
N PRO A 76 11.07 -16.94 21.78
CA PRO A 76 10.46 -16.56 23.05
C PRO A 76 10.43 -17.79 23.97
N SER A 77 10.95 -17.63 25.19
CA SER A 77 10.99 -18.71 26.19
C SER A 77 9.62 -19.37 26.35
N GLU A 78 9.60 -20.71 26.41
CA GLU A 78 8.47 -21.67 26.29
C GLU A 78 7.24 -21.48 27.21
N GLY A 79 7.08 -20.34 27.91
CA GLY A 79 5.98 -20.10 28.85
C GLY A 79 4.79 -19.29 28.31
N HIS A 80 4.84 -18.74 27.10
CA HIS A 80 3.74 -17.93 26.57
C HIS A 80 2.67 -18.79 25.89
N ARG A 81 1.44 -18.78 26.47
CA ARG A 81 0.26 -19.30 25.78
C ARG A 81 0.17 -18.65 24.41
N SER A 82 0.15 -19.52 23.41
CA SER A 82 -0.15 -19.24 22.02
C SER A 82 -1.37 -18.31 21.87
N PRO A 83 -1.21 -17.04 21.48
CA PRO A 83 -2.28 -16.04 21.50
C PRO A 83 -3.48 -16.34 20.58
N HIS A 84 -3.38 -17.36 19.73
CA HIS A 84 -4.44 -17.77 18.80
C HIS A 84 -5.45 -18.75 19.39
N THR A 85 -5.14 -19.48 20.48
CA THR A 85 -6.06 -20.52 21.00
C THR A 85 -7.40 -19.96 21.45
N ASP A 86 -7.42 -18.70 21.91
CA ASP A 86 -8.61 -18.12 22.52
C ASP A 86 -9.50 -17.37 21.51
N HIS A 87 -8.98 -17.11 20.30
CA HIS A 87 -9.65 -16.28 19.29
C HIS A 87 -9.75 -16.91 17.90
N CYS A 88 -9.12 -18.07 17.68
CA CYS A 88 -9.20 -18.74 16.40
C CYS A 88 -9.16 -20.27 16.47
N ALA A 89 -10.35 -20.89 16.43
CA ALA A 89 -10.51 -22.35 16.47
C ALA A 89 -10.02 -23.06 15.19
N GLY A 90 -9.82 -22.33 14.09
CA GLY A 90 -9.37 -22.89 12.82
C GLY A 90 -9.18 -21.84 11.73
N ILE A 91 -8.53 -22.23 10.65
CA ILE A 91 -8.19 -21.40 9.49
C ILE A 91 -9.10 -21.83 8.35
N SER A 92 -9.95 -20.91 7.86
CA SER A 92 -10.84 -21.15 6.73
C SER A 92 -10.23 -20.77 5.38
N GLU A 93 -9.26 -19.86 5.37
CA GLU A 93 -8.57 -19.41 4.17
C GLU A 93 -7.09 -19.20 4.49
N LEU A 94 -6.21 -19.64 3.60
CA LEU A 94 -4.77 -19.47 3.74
C LEU A 94 -4.21 -18.89 2.44
N LYS A 95 -3.47 -17.79 2.54
CA LYS A 95 -2.83 -17.11 1.41
C LYS A 95 -1.32 -17.06 1.61
N LEU A 96 -0.59 -17.23 0.51
CA LEU A 96 0.87 -17.12 0.43
C LEU A 96 1.24 -15.86 -0.37
N GLU A 97 1.97 -14.94 0.24
CA GLU A 97 2.72 -13.93 -0.50
C GLU A 97 4.03 -14.55 -0.95
N PHE A 98 4.31 -14.50 -2.24
CA PHE A 98 5.57 -14.98 -2.81
C PHE A 98 6.22 -13.84 -3.59
N ARG A 99 7.47 -13.50 -3.24
CA ARG A 99 8.23 -12.39 -3.82
C ARG A 99 9.60 -12.83 -4.29
N LEU A 100 9.88 -12.65 -5.58
CA LEU A 100 11.23 -12.71 -6.12
C LEU A 100 11.91 -11.36 -5.97
N ASP A 101 13.23 -11.39 -5.76
CA ASP A 101 13.98 -10.15 -5.76
C ASP A 101 14.09 -9.57 -7.18
N GLY A 102 14.21 -8.25 -7.26
CA GLY A 102 14.26 -7.52 -8.54
C GLY A 102 15.67 -7.44 -9.15
N ARG A 103 16.64 -8.23 -8.69
CA ARG A 103 18.00 -8.19 -9.25
C ARG A 103 18.04 -8.86 -10.62
N ARG A 104 19.09 -8.57 -11.37
CA ARG A 104 19.33 -9.21 -12.67
C ARG A 104 19.43 -10.72 -12.47
N SER A 105 18.74 -11.48 -13.33
CA SER A 105 18.69 -12.94 -13.31
C SER A 105 17.97 -13.58 -12.12
N SER A 106 17.25 -12.81 -11.30
CA SER A 106 16.49 -13.38 -10.17
C SER A 106 15.16 -14.05 -10.56
N GLY A 107 14.75 -13.92 -11.82
CA GLY A 107 13.65 -14.69 -12.39
C GLY A 107 14.10 -16.12 -12.71
N THR A 108 13.14 -16.98 -13.00
CA THR A 108 13.42 -18.37 -13.39
C THR A 108 12.45 -18.79 -14.49
N ARG A 109 12.87 -19.73 -15.32
CA ARG A 109 12.06 -20.50 -16.26
C ARG A 109 11.42 -21.74 -15.62
N ASP A 110 11.83 -22.16 -14.43
CA ASP A 110 11.19 -23.24 -13.68
C ASP A 110 9.76 -22.89 -13.24
N ALA A 111 8.97 -23.91 -12.89
CA ALA A 111 7.75 -23.75 -12.12
C ALA A 111 8.04 -23.82 -10.62
N VAL A 112 7.54 -22.85 -9.87
CA VAL A 112 7.67 -22.79 -8.41
C VAL A 112 6.42 -23.39 -7.76
N TYR A 113 6.62 -24.30 -6.81
CA TYR A 113 5.54 -24.86 -5.99
C TYR A 113 5.78 -24.61 -4.52
N PHE A 114 4.69 -24.53 -3.76
CA PHE A 114 4.69 -24.38 -2.31
C PHE A 114 3.99 -25.56 -1.64
N SER A 115 4.49 -26.02 -0.50
CA SER A 115 3.81 -27.01 0.33
C SER A 115 4.13 -26.84 1.81
N PHE A 116 3.34 -27.49 2.65
CA PHE A 116 3.73 -27.76 4.03
C PHE A 116 4.29 -29.18 4.13
N SER A 117 5.17 -29.43 5.10
CA SER A 117 5.71 -30.79 5.34
C SER A 117 4.58 -31.79 5.61
N GLY A 118 4.60 -32.93 4.92
CA GLY A 118 3.55 -33.96 4.98
C GLY A 118 2.33 -33.71 4.09
N PHE A 119 2.28 -32.59 3.35
CA PHE A 119 1.15 -32.23 2.49
C PHE A 119 1.56 -32.08 1.02
N PRO A 120 0.67 -32.35 0.05
CA PRO A 120 0.94 -32.17 -1.36
C PRO A 120 1.17 -30.68 -1.68
N SER A 121 2.03 -30.44 -2.67
CA SER A 121 2.36 -29.10 -3.13
C SER A 121 1.33 -28.48 -4.06
N GLN A 122 1.19 -27.17 -4.01
CA GLN A 122 0.42 -26.35 -4.93
C GLN A 122 1.34 -25.53 -5.84
N LEU A 123 0.97 -25.37 -7.11
CA LEU A 123 1.67 -24.49 -8.05
C LEU A 123 1.49 -23.04 -7.60
N VAL A 124 2.60 -22.31 -7.49
CA VAL A 124 2.63 -20.88 -7.19
C VAL A 124 2.62 -20.11 -8.50
N VAL A 125 3.65 -20.32 -9.33
CA VAL A 125 3.85 -19.59 -10.59
C VAL A 125 4.72 -20.40 -11.55
N THR A 126 4.54 -20.17 -12.85
CA THR A 126 5.36 -20.77 -13.93
C THR A 126 6.22 -19.72 -14.61
N SER A 127 7.52 -19.97 -14.64
CA SER A 127 8.52 -19.10 -15.26
C SER A 127 8.42 -17.62 -14.81
N PRO A 128 8.38 -17.33 -13.49
CA PRO A 128 8.27 -15.96 -12.98
C PRO A 128 9.47 -15.10 -13.37
N TRP A 129 9.20 -13.82 -13.61
CA TRP A 129 10.22 -12.81 -13.92
C TRP A 129 10.88 -12.29 -12.63
N ALA A 130 12.06 -11.68 -12.74
CA ALA A 130 12.77 -11.09 -11.60
C ALA A 130 11.98 -9.93 -11.00
N GLY A 131 11.62 -9.99 -9.72
CA GLY A 131 10.72 -9.04 -9.08
C GLY A 131 9.25 -9.47 -9.08
N PHE A 132 8.93 -10.67 -9.58
CA PHE A 132 7.57 -11.23 -9.49
C PHE A 132 7.06 -11.24 -8.05
N HIS A 133 5.82 -10.78 -7.88
CA HIS A 133 5.16 -10.71 -6.58
C HIS A 133 3.65 -10.94 -6.75
N ASP A 134 3.10 -11.89 -5.97
CA ASP A 134 1.66 -12.13 -5.92
C ASP A 134 1.24 -12.74 -4.57
N TRP A 135 -0.07 -12.66 -4.29
CA TRP A 135 -0.74 -13.38 -3.21
C TRP A 135 -1.55 -14.56 -3.77
N ILE A 136 -1.10 -15.77 -3.46
CA ILE A 136 -1.69 -17.02 -3.94
C ILE A 136 -2.59 -17.59 -2.85
N THR A 137 -3.88 -17.75 -3.14
CA THR A 137 -4.79 -18.50 -2.25
C THR A 137 -4.48 -19.99 -2.32
N LEU A 138 -4.14 -20.58 -1.18
CA LEU A 138 -3.85 -22.00 -1.05
C LEU A 138 -5.15 -22.80 -0.94
N ASP A 139 -5.27 -23.85 -1.74
CA ASP A 139 -6.41 -24.76 -1.75
C ASP A 139 -6.33 -25.71 -0.55
N THR A 140 -6.91 -25.27 0.56
CA THR A 140 -6.90 -25.99 1.83
C THR A 140 -7.55 -27.37 1.70
N LEU A 141 -8.59 -27.50 0.89
CA LEU A 141 -9.28 -28.77 0.66
C LEU A 141 -8.38 -29.75 -0.11
N LYS A 142 -7.69 -29.30 -1.16
CA LYS A 142 -6.79 -30.15 -1.93
C LYS A 142 -5.55 -30.54 -1.14
N MET A 143 -4.96 -29.58 -0.41
CA MET A 143 -3.73 -29.78 0.36
C MET A 143 -3.96 -30.61 1.63
N PHE A 144 -4.95 -30.25 2.45
CA PHE A 144 -5.14 -30.85 3.78
C PHE A 144 -6.30 -31.83 3.87
N LYS A 145 -7.08 -32.00 2.79
CA LYS A 145 -8.33 -32.80 2.77
C LYS A 145 -9.36 -32.29 3.78
N LYS A 146 -9.28 -31.02 4.15
CA LYS A 146 -10.17 -30.35 5.11
C LYS A 146 -10.46 -28.92 4.66
N LYS A 147 -11.69 -28.46 4.88
CA LYS A 147 -12.08 -27.05 4.62
C LYS A 147 -11.47 -26.10 5.65
N THR A 148 -11.36 -26.56 6.89
CA THR A 148 -10.76 -25.82 8.00
C THR A 148 -9.56 -26.59 8.54
N ILE A 149 -8.46 -25.90 8.78
CA ILE A 149 -7.23 -26.47 9.36
C ILE A 149 -6.88 -25.76 10.66
N VAL A 150 -5.98 -26.33 11.46
CA VAL A 150 -5.48 -25.69 12.70
C VAL A 150 -4.02 -25.30 12.53
N PHE A 151 -3.54 -24.32 13.29
CA PHE A 151 -2.17 -23.79 13.16
C PHE A 151 -1.11 -24.86 13.42
N GLU A 152 -1.39 -25.85 14.26
CA GLU A 152 -0.50 -26.97 14.61
C GLU A 152 -0.20 -27.89 13.41
N ASN A 153 -1.04 -27.85 12.37
CA ASN A 153 -0.78 -28.57 11.12
C ASN A 153 0.28 -27.86 10.27
N LEU A 154 0.57 -26.59 10.55
CA LEU A 154 1.51 -25.75 9.79
C LEU A 154 2.86 -25.76 10.52
N LYS A 155 3.68 -26.79 10.25
CA LYS A 155 4.97 -26.99 10.94
C LYS A 155 6.20 -26.52 10.17
N GLN A 156 6.17 -26.70 8.84
CA GLN A 156 7.32 -26.37 8.00
C GLN A 156 6.83 -26.05 6.59
N MET A 157 7.30 -24.91 6.07
CA MET A 157 7.09 -24.43 4.71
C MET A 157 8.17 -25.01 3.80
N LEU A 158 7.78 -25.43 2.59
CA LEU A 158 8.68 -25.98 1.58
C LEU A 158 8.46 -25.26 0.24
N LEU A 159 9.54 -24.76 -0.35
CA LEU A 159 9.55 -24.26 -1.72
C LEU A 159 10.22 -25.28 -2.64
N TRP A 160 9.56 -25.55 -3.76
CA TRP A 160 10.02 -26.51 -4.75
C TRP A 160 10.26 -25.80 -6.08
N SER A 161 11.33 -26.18 -6.75
CA SER A 161 11.57 -25.79 -8.15
C SER A 161 11.38 -27.01 -9.05
N LYS A 162 10.64 -26.85 -10.15
CA LYS A 162 10.40 -27.89 -11.14
C LYS A 162 10.80 -27.40 -12.52
N ARG A 163 11.70 -28.15 -13.17
CA ARG A 163 12.17 -27.88 -14.53
C ARG A 163 11.03 -27.82 -15.53
N ILE A 164 11.01 -26.76 -16.34
CA ILE A 164 10.21 -26.68 -17.57
C ILE A 164 11.10 -26.85 -18.79
N ASP A 165 12.21 -26.10 -18.88
CA ASP A 165 13.04 -26.03 -20.08
C ASP A 165 14.54 -26.21 -19.75
N GLU A 166 15.12 -25.30 -18.95
CA GLU A 166 16.57 -25.26 -18.75
C GLU A 166 17.09 -26.26 -17.72
N LYS A 167 18.26 -26.87 -18.02
CA LYS A 167 18.86 -27.89 -17.16
C LYS A 167 19.24 -27.33 -15.79
N SER A 168 19.82 -26.14 -15.74
CA SER A 168 20.18 -25.43 -14.52
C SER A 168 19.62 -24.03 -14.60
N ASP A 169 18.79 -23.67 -13.62
CA ASP A 169 18.16 -22.38 -13.54
C ASP A 169 17.95 -22.04 -12.06
N GLY A 170 18.47 -20.90 -11.64
CA GLY A 170 18.43 -20.42 -10.27
C GLY A 170 17.63 -19.12 -10.21
N TRP A 171 17.16 -18.74 -9.03
CA TRP A 171 16.36 -17.56 -8.84
C TRP A 171 16.58 -16.94 -7.46
N GLY A 172 16.43 -15.62 -7.40
CA GLY A 172 16.56 -14.84 -6.18
C GLY A 172 15.21 -14.63 -5.51
N ILE A 173 15.05 -15.13 -4.29
CA ILE A 173 13.84 -14.91 -3.49
C ILE A 173 14.03 -13.70 -2.57
N GLU A 174 13.10 -12.74 -2.63
CA GLU A 174 13.06 -11.61 -1.69
C GLU A 174 12.47 -12.07 -0.36
N GLY A 175 11.35 -12.79 -0.39
CA GLY A 175 10.72 -13.36 0.81
C GLY A 175 9.36 -14.00 0.57
N VAL A 176 8.79 -14.55 1.64
CA VAL A 176 7.45 -15.15 1.69
C VAL A 176 6.69 -14.73 2.94
N ARG A 177 5.37 -14.56 2.82
CA ARG A 177 4.47 -14.36 3.97
C ARG A 177 3.28 -15.30 3.88
N LEU A 178 2.66 -15.57 5.03
CA LEU A 178 1.37 -16.24 5.08
C LEU A 178 0.33 -15.32 5.71
N ARG A 179 -0.90 -15.41 5.20
CA ARG A 179 -2.10 -14.86 5.86
C ARG A 179 -3.14 -15.95 6.03
N ALA A 180 -3.71 -16.03 7.22
CA ALA A 180 -4.70 -17.02 7.59
C ALA A 180 -5.98 -16.32 8.07
N LYS A 181 -7.09 -16.50 7.36
CA LYS A 181 -8.41 -16.04 7.84
C LYS A 181 -9.00 -17.05 8.80
N CYS A 182 -9.45 -16.57 9.94
CA CYS A 182 -10.03 -17.43 10.95
C CYS A 182 -11.43 -17.95 10.57
N SER A 183 -11.71 -19.22 10.85
CA SER A 183 -13.04 -19.80 10.71
C SER A 183 -13.96 -19.25 11.80
N GLY A 184 -14.98 -18.50 11.39
CA GLY A 184 -15.98 -17.93 12.30
C GLY A 184 -15.69 -16.50 12.77
N SER A 185 -14.60 -15.88 12.33
CA SER A 185 -14.36 -14.44 12.55
C SER A 185 -13.76 -13.77 11.31
N GLN A 186 -13.76 -12.43 11.28
CA GLN A 186 -13.07 -11.66 10.24
C GLN A 186 -11.57 -11.46 10.57
N THR A 187 -11.12 -11.97 11.72
CA THR A 187 -9.73 -11.86 12.14
C THR A 187 -8.82 -12.58 11.15
N THR A 188 -7.87 -11.85 10.61
CA THR A 188 -6.79 -12.41 9.80
C THR A 188 -5.54 -12.47 10.64
N TRP A 189 -4.81 -13.57 10.54
CA TRP A 189 -3.49 -13.76 11.15
C TRP A 189 -2.43 -13.68 10.07
N GLN A 190 -1.24 -13.21 10.42
CA GLN A 190 -0.09 -13.11 9.53
C GLN A 190 1.13 -13.80 10.13
N LEU A 191 1.93 -14.42 9.26
CA LEU A 191 3.27 -14.90 9.54
C LEU A 191 4.23 -14.28 8.52
N ASP A 192 5.24 -13.59 9.00
CA ASP A 192 6.17 -12.80 8.20
C ASP A 192 7.64 -12.98 8.61
N ARG A 193 7.93 -14.02 9.39
CA ARG A 193 9.29 -14.44 9.77
C ARG A 193 10.24 -14.54 8.57
N TYR A 194 9.72 -14.95 7.42
CA TYR A 194 10.48 -15.15 6.18
C TYR A 194 10.20 -14.06 5.13
N SER A 195 9.74 -12.88 5.55
CA SER A 195 9.38 -11.82 4.62
C SER A 195 10.58 -11.10 3.98
N ASP A 196 11.78 -11.25 4.55
CA ASP A 196 13.02 -10.66 4.04
C ASP A 196 14.14 -11.72 4.04
N MET A 197 14.02 -12.70 3.15
CA MET A 197 14.97 -13.82 3.03
C MET A 197 16.21 -13.47 2.22
N ARG A 198 16.04 -12.74 1.10
CA ARG A 198 17.10 -12.35 0.14
C ARG A 198 18.09 -13.47 -0.17
N ALA A 199 17.59 -14.62 -0.65
CA ALA A 199 18.40 -15.81 -0.88
C ALA A 199 18.40 -16.21 -2.36
N TRP A 200 19.53 -16.75 -2.84
CA TRP A 200 19.60 -17.40 -4.14
C TRP A 200 19.23 -18.88 -3.99
N LEU A 201 18.22 -19.33 -4.74
CA LEU A 201 17.71 -20.70 -4.72
C LEU A 201 17.97 -21.35 -6.07
N GLN A 202 18.55 -22.56 -6.06
CA GLN A 202 18.91 -23.26 -7.29
C GLN A 202 18.60 -24.74 -7.20
N ARG A 203 18.07 -25.29 -8.29
CA ARG A 203 17.85 -26.72 -8.47
C ARG A 203 19.14 -27.39 -8.97
N PRO A 204 19.51 -28.59 -8.47
CA PRO A 204 20.59 -29.37 -9.06
C PRO A 204 20.33 -29.67 -10.54
N LYS A 205 21.39 -29.58 -11.36
CA LYS A 205 21.34 -29.64 -12.84
C LYS A 205 20.56 -30.84 -13.42
N ASP A 206 20.65 -31.99 -12.77
CA ASP A 206 20.05 -33.24 -13.27
C ASP A 206 18.66 -33.55 -12.68
N TRP A 207 18.20 -32.73 -11.74
CA TRP A 207 16.95 -32.98 -11.04
C TRP A 207 15.82 -32.27 -11.77
N ASN A 208 14.76 -32.99 -12.13
CA ASN A 208 13.56 -32.38 -12.72
C ASN A 208 12.75 -31.59 -11.69
N ARG A 209 12.86 -31.93 -10.41
CA ARG A 209 12.10 -31.34 -9.32
C ARG A 209 12.84 -31.55 -8.01
N THR A 210 12.97 -30.50 -7.20
CA THR A 210 13.57 -30.60 -5.87
C THR A 210 12.97 -29.59 -4.90
N VAL A 211 13.14 -29.83 -3.60
CA VAL A 211 12.96 -28.81 -2.57
C VAL A 211 14.20 -27.92 -2.60
N VAL A 212 14.02 -26.63 -2.86
CA VAL A 212 15.12 -25.66 -2.90
C VAL A 212 15.23 -24.85 -1.61
N TRP A 213 14.17 -24.81 -0.80
CA TRP A 213 14.19 -24.13 0.50
C TRP A 213 13.18 -24.74 1.48
N ARG A 214 13.50 -24.64 2.77
CA ARG A 214 12.65 -25.07 3.89
C ARG A 214 12.71 -24.03 5.00
N GLY A 215 11.57 -23.77 5.65
CA GLY A 215 11.50 -22.90 6.83
C GLY A 215 10.53 -23.44 7.86
N GLU A 216 10.96 -23.52 9.12
CA GLU A 216 10.11 -23.96 10.22
C GLU A 216 9.15 -22.85 10.65
N ILE A 217 7.92 -23.24 10.95
CA ILE A 217 6.89 -22.34 11.45
C ILE A 217 6.16 -22.99 12.60
N GLY A 218 5.73 -22.18 13.57
CA GLY A 218 4.99 -22.64 14.73
C GLY A 218 3.79 -21.75 14.98
N PRO A 219 2.77 -22.25 15.69
CA PRO A 219 1.59 -21.45 16.02
C PRO A 219 1.94 -20.14 16.76
N HIS A 220 3.00 -20.13 17.58
CA HIS A 220 3.49 -18.95 18.31
C HIS A 220 4.09 -17.86 17.41
N MET A 221 4.40 -18.15 16.14
CA MET A 221 4.97 -17.19 15.19
C MET A 221 3.90 -16.37 14.45
N TRP A 222 2.63 -16.68 14.67
CA TRP A 222 1.52 -15.97 14.05
C TRP A 222 1.08 -14.78 14.91
N ARG A 223 0.82 -13.65 14.26
CA ARG A 223 0.27 -12.45 14.89
C ARG A 223 -1.03 -12.05 14.20
N VAL A 224 -1.89 -11.31 14.90
CA VAL A 224 -3.10 -10.75 14.28
C VAL A 224 -2.64 -9.76 13.21
N HIS A 225 -3.05 -10.01 11.96
CA HIS A 225 -2.82 -9.07 10.87
C HIS A 225 -3.67 -7.84 11.09
N SER A 226 -3.04 -6.68 11.16
CA SER A 226 -3.73 -5.41 11.00
C SER A 226 -3.21 -4.74 9.75
N GLU A 227 -4.11 -4.30 8.87
CA GLU A 227 -3.71 -3.53 7.68
C GLU A 227 -2.90 -2.27 8.05
N MET A 228 -3.12 -1.79 9.28
CA MET A 228 -2.44 -0.67 9.93
C MET A 228 -0.96 -0.94 10.24
N GLU A 229 -0.51 -2.19 10.28
CA GLU A 229 0.94 -2.49 10.43
C GLU A 229 1.75 -1.93 9.26
N SER A 230 1.12 -1.75 8.09
CA SER A 230 1.76 -1.10 6.93
C SER A 230 1.84 0.43 7.02
N CYS A 231 1.29 1.01 8.10
CA CYS A 231 1.29 2.41 8.46
C CYS A 231 1.39 2.58 9.99
N SER A 232 2.44 2.05 10.61
CA SER A 232 2.60 2.18 12.08
C SER A 232 2.91 3.61 12.53
N THR A 233 3.35 4.48 11.62
CA THR A 233 3.69 5.88 11.91
C THR A 233 3.15 6.85 10.87
N PHE A 234 2.93 8.10 11.28
CA PHE A 234 2.48 9.18 10.41
C PHE A 234 3.26 10.49 10.63
N LYS A 235 3.37 11.30 9.57
CA LYS A 235 4.09 12.59 9.56
C LYS A 235 3.14 13.79 9.52
N LYS A 236 1.86 13.55 9.24
CA LYS A 236 0.84 14.57 9.15
C LYS A 236 -0.48 14.01 9.64
N LEU A 237 -1.20 14.83 10.38
CA LEU A 237 -2.52 14.56 10.92
C LEU A 237 -3.39 15.77 10.61
N GLU A 238 -4.59 15.53 10.15
CA GLU A 238 -5.58 16.54 9.79
C GLU A 238 -6.94 16.18 10.38
N LEU A 239 -7.73 17.19 10.73
CA LEU A 239 -9.08 17.02 11.24
C LEU A 239 -10.07 17.79 10.38
N SER A 240 -11.21 17.16 10.10
CA SER A 240 -12.36 17.79 9.48
C SER A 240 -13.56 17.60 10.40
N VAL A 241 -14.22 18.71 10.72
CA VAL A 241 -15.41 18.73 11.58
C VAL A 241 -16.62 18.97 10.70
N PHE A 242 -17.74 18.30 10.98
CA PHE A 242 -19.01 18.61 10.33
C PHE A 242 -19.88 19.42 11.29
N ARG A 243 -20.32 20.60 10.83
CA ARG A 243 -21.26 21.42 11.56
C ARG A 243 -22.68 21.11 11.11
N GLY A 244 -23.52 20.67 12.05
CA GLY A 244 -24.94 20.45 11.80
C GLY A 244 -25.69 21.72 11.39
N PRO A 245 -26.89 21.60 10.80
CA PRO A 245 -27.66 22.73 10.25
C PRO A 245 -28.16 23.73 11.30
N GLN A 246 -28.09 23.39 12.59
CA GLN A 246 -28.53 24.26 13.66
C GLN A 246 -27.48 25.33 13.94
N ASN A 247 -27.90 26.61 13.94
CA ASN A 247 -27.03 27.78 14.13
C ASN A 247 -26.41 27.93 15.53
N VAL A 248 -26.37 26.85 16.31
CA VAL A 248 -25.88 26.84 17.69
C VAL A 248 -24.35 26.89 17.71
N GLY A 249 -23.80 27.71 18.62
CA GLY A 249 -22.37 27.84 18.96
C GLY A 249 -21.44 28.24 17.82
N MET A 250 -21.79 29.28 17.07
CA MET A 250 -20.90 29.92 16.09
C MET A 250 -19.62 30.52 16.70
N SER A 251 -19.67 30.85 17.99
CA SER A 251 -18.55 31.45 18.73
C SER A 251 -17.74 30.44 19.53
N ASP A 252 -18.11 29.15 19.49
CA ASP A 252 -17.47 28.14 20.34
C ASP A 252 -16.06 27.81 19.87
N GLU A 253 -15.18 27.64 20.85
CA GLU A 253 -13.81 27.18 20.61
C GLU A 253 -13.76 25.66 20.78
N LEU A 254 -13.36 24.95 19.73
CA LEU A 254 -13.12 23.51 19.80
C LEU A 254 -11.62 23.25 19.96
N GLU A 255 -11.27 22.39 20.90
CA GLU A 255 -9.92 21.89 21.10
C GLU A 255 -9.92 20.37 20.95
N LEU A 256 -8.97 19.87 20.18
CA LEU A 256 -8.65 18.46 20.04
C LEU A 256 -7.59 18.11 21.08
N HIS A 257 -7.83 17.10 21.90
CA HIS A 257 -6.93 16.61 22.95
C HIS A 257 -6.42 15.21 22.60
N PHE A 258 -5.16 14.95 22.91
CA PHE A 258 -4.53 13.64 22.82
C PHE A 258 -3.97 13.28 24.19
N GLU A 259 -4.19 12.07 24.69
CA GLU A 259 -3.55 11.54 25.92
C GLU A 259 -3.30 12.54 27.09
N GLY A 260 -4.23 12.61 28.06
CA GLY A 260 -4.00 13.36 29.32
C GLY A 260 -3.89 14.89 29.17
N GLN A 261 -3.61 15.60 30.28
CA GLN A 261 -3.57 17.07 30.28
C GLN A 261 -2.29 17.61 29.61
N GLY A 262 -2.45 18.49 28.60
CA GLY A 262 -1.36 19.30 28.04
C GLY A 262 -1.09 19.14 26.55
N LYS A 263 -1.52 18.03 25.94
CA LYS A 263 -1.36 17.76 24.50
C LYS A 263 -2.66 18.10 23.75
N HIS A 264 -2.80 19.34 23.29
CA HIS A 264 -4.01 19.78 22.59
C HIS A 264 -3.73 20.65 21.37
N HIS A 265 -4.69 20.70 20.47
CA HIS A 265 -4.69 21.53 19.26
C HIS A 265 -6.00 22.28 19.18
N ARG A 266 -5.94 23.61 19.04
CA ARG A 266 -7.13 24.42 18.82
C ARG A 266 -7.62 24.20 17.39
N VAL A 267 -8.88 23.82 17.26
CA VAL A 267 -9.57 23.59 15.99
C VAL A 267 -10.33 24.86 15.63
N ALA A 268 -9.99 25.46 14.50
CA ALA A 268 -10.69 26.61 13.97
C ALA A 268 -12.00 26.15 13.31
N ILE A 269 -13.14 26.42 13.94
CA ILE A 269 -14.44 26.19 13.32
C ILE A 269 -14.80 27.45 12.50
N THR A 270 -15.15 27.29 11.23
CA THR A 270 -15.68 28.41 10.44
C THR A 270 -17.19 28.52 10.64
N GLY A 271 -17.75 29.71 10.42
CA GLY A 271 -19.21 29.92 10.47
C GLY A 271 -20.00 29.17 9.39
N GLN A 272 -19.35 28.44 8.48
CA GLN A 272 -20.02 27.68 7.41
C GLN A 272 -20.68 26.41 7.97
N LEU A 273 -21.85 26.06 7.45
CA LEU A 273 -22.53 24.79 7.77
C LEU A 273 -21.89 23.63 6.99
N GLY A 274 -22.03 22.40 7.50
CA GLY A 274 -21.51 21.19 6.87
C GLY A 274 -20.03 20.91 7.17
N PHE A 275 -19.40 20.12 6.29
CA PHE A 275 -17.98 19.76 6.41
C PHE A 275 -17.10 21.00 6.31
N GLN A 276 -16.32 21.23 7.35
CA GLN A 276 -15.27 22.22 7.36
C GLN A 276 -14.08 21.73 6.52
N GLY A 277 -13.26 22.65 6.03
CA GLY A 277 -11.98 22.29 5.42
C GLY A 277 -11.10 21.50 6.39
N TRP A 278 -10.25 20.62 5.85
CA TRP A 278 -9.27 19.89 6.64
C TRP A 278 -8.28 20.87 7.30
N GLN A 279 -8.05 20.65 8.59
CA GLN A 279 -7.15 21.48 9.39
C GLN A 279 -5.94 20.66 9.79
N LYS A 280 -4.74 21.18 9.51
CA LYS A 280 -3.50 20.52 9.86
C LYS A 280 -3.22 20.61 11.35
N ILE A 281 -3.05 19.46 11.97
CA ILE A 281 -2.68 19.31 13.36
C ILE A 281 -1.15 19.33 13.46
N ASP A 282 -0.62 20.21 14.29
CA ASP A 282 0.82 20.32 14.53
C ASP A 282 1.30 19.20 15.46
N ILE A 283 1.52 18.02 14.87
CA ILE A 283 1.97 16.83 15.60
C ILE A 283 3.34 17.02 16.25
N ALA A 284 4.20 17.88 15.67
CA ALA A 284 5.52 18.15 16.24
C ALA A 284 5.41 18.93 17.56
N SER A 285 4.48 19.88 17.64
CA SER A 285 4.21 20.59 18.88
C SER A 285 3.54 19.70 19.94
N ILE A 286 2.58 18.86 19.52
CA ILE A 286 1.76 18.03 20.42
C ILE A 286 2.54 16.84 20.97
N PHE A 287 3.14 16.04 20.08
CA PHE A 287 3.82 14.79 20.44
C PHE A 287 5.33 14.96 20.66
N LYS A 288 5.86 16.17 20.46
CA LYS A 288 7.31 16.46 20.50
C LYS A 288 8.11 15.58 19.52
N ALA A 289 7.47 15.16 18.42
CA ALA A 289 8.05 14.30 17.41
C ALA A 289 7.55 14.68 16.01
N ARG A 290 8.42 14.62 14.99
CA ARG A 290 8.07 14.87 13.57
C ARG A 290 7.35 13.69 12.90
N VAL A 291 7.47 12.52 13.52
CA VAL A 291 6.86 11.25 13.12
C VAL A 291 6.25 10.70 14.40
N VAL A 292 4.97 10.33 14.35
CA VAL A 292 4.23 9.84 15.52
C VAL A 292 3.77 8.42 15.26
N SER A 293 3.90 7.53 16.25
CA SER A 293 3.36 6.18 16.15
C SER A 293 1.84 6.24 16.29
N LEU A 294 1.12 5.42 15.53
CA LEU A 294 -0.32 5.25 15.75
C LEU A 294 -0.64 4.79 17.17
N HIS A 295 0.26 4.02 17.78
CA HIS A 295 0.11 3.58 19.16
C HIS A 295 0.20 4.74 20.17
N ASP A 296 0.85 5.86 19.80
CA ASP A 296 0.89 7.08 20.61
C ASP A 296 -0.43 7.87 20.52
N VAL A 297 -1.35 7.46 19.63
CA VAL A 297 -2.71 8.01 19.52
C VAL A 297 -3.69 7.01 20.11
N SER A 298 -3.50 6.73 21.40
CA SER A 298 -4.29 5.76 22.17
C SER A 298 -5.61 6.34 22.69
N ARG A 299 -5.72 7.66 22.80
CA ARG A 299 -6.90 8.36 23.31
C ARG A 299 -7.05 9.71 22.65
N ILE A 300 -8.28 10.04 22.28
CA ILE A 300 -8.66 11.34 21.73
C ILE A 300 -9.73 11.98 22.61
N GLY A 301 -9.72 13.30 22.68
CA GLY A 301 -10.78 14.06 23.30
C GLY A 301 -11.13 15.31 22.50
N PHE A 302 -12.37 15.77 22.64
CA PHE A 302 -12.85 17.02 22.09
C PHE A 302 -13.37 17.87 23.25
N LYS A 303 -12.74 19.03 23.45
CA LYS A 303 -13.17 20.03 24.43
C LYS A 303 -13.79 21.18 23.68
N GLN A 304 -15.01 21.53 24.03
CA GLN A 304 -15.70 22.67 23.48
C GLN A 304 -15.87 23.70 24.58
N THR A 305 -15.30 24.88 24.38
CA THR A 305 -15.40 26.00 25.31
C THR A 305 -16.43 26.99 24.78
N GLN A 306 -17.43 27.30 25.61
CA GLN A 306 -18.42 28.33 25.31
C GLN A 306 -17.86 29.69 25.75
N PRO A 307 -17.78 30.68 24.85
CA PRO A 307 -17.60 32.06 25.29
C PRO A 307 -18.81 32.47 26.13
N ASP A 308 -18.56 33.30 27.15
CA ASP A 308 -19.52 33.72 28.18
C ASP A 308 -20.57 34.69 27.63
N ASP A 309 -21.36 34.21 26.67
CA ASP A 309 -22.42 34.93 26.00
C ASP A 309 -23.72 34.38 26.59
N GLY A 310 -24.29 35.05 27.61
CA GLY A 310 -25.33 34.54 28.52
C GLY A 310 -26.62 33.90 27.95
N ASP A 311 -26.76 33.77 26.63
CA ASP A 311 -27.88 33.11 25.94
C ASP A 311 -27.45 31.92 25.05
N ASN A 312 -26.15 31.62 24.95
CA ASN A 312 -25.64 30.58 24.05
C ASN A 312 -25.76 29.20 24.71
N ARG A 313 -26.91 28.55 24.51
CA ARG A 313 -27.07 27.12 24.84
C ARG A 313 -26.08 26.36 23.95
N GLY A 314 -24.97 25.90 24.51
CA GLY A 314 -23.91 25.25 23.73
C GLY A 314 -24.39 24.05 22.91
N TRP A 315 -23.49 23.52 22.09
CA TRP A 315 -23.85 22.41 21.21
C TRP A 315 -24.31 21.23 22.07
N ALA A 316 -25.47 20.68 21.74
CA ALA A 316 -25.68 19.27 21.99
C ALA A 316 -24.77 18.54 21.00
N ILE A 317 -23.57 18.14 21.43
CA ILE A 317 -22.82 17.07 20.75
C ILE A 317 -23.63 15.79 20.98
N SER A 318 -24.79 15.68 20.34
CA SER A 318 -25.67 14.54 20.50
C SER A 318 -25.12 13.32 19.74
N THR A 319 -24.27 13.53 18.73
CA THR A 319 -23.76 12.46 17.87
C THR A 319 -22.41 12.84 17.24
N LEU A 320 -21.31 12.31 17.78
CA LEU A 320 -19.98 12.36 17.15
C LEU A 320 -19.78 11.01 16.45
N GLY A 321 -20.20 10.92 15.18
CA GLY A 321 -20.24 9.67 14.41
C GLY A 321 -18.87 9.14 14.01
N LEU A 322 -18.16 8.51 14.94
CA LEU A 322 -16.99 7.67 14.64
C LEU A 322 -17.44 6.20 14.77
N ASN A 323 -17.08 5.30 13.85
CA ASN A 323 -17.76 3.99 13.71
C ASN A 323 -17.56 3.02 14.90
N LYS A 324 -16.45 3.11 15.66
CA LYS A 324 -16.31 2.44 16.97
C LYS A 324 -17.24 3.02 18.05
N PHE A 325 -17.77 4.21 17.79
CA PHE A 325 -18.59 5.02 18.66
C PHE A 325 -20.04 5.14 18.18
N LYS A 326 -20.53 4.16 17.39
CA LYS A 326 -21.97 3.87 17.24
C LYS A 326 -22.68 3.61 18.58
N GLN A 327 -21.91 3.46 19.67
CA GLN A 327 -22.43 3.42 21.04
C GLN A 327 -22.54 4.81 21.71
N ILE A 328 -22.24 5.93 21.04
CA ILE A 328 -22.57 7.28 21.56
C ILE A 328 -24.09 7.53 21.55
N ASP A 329 -24.85 6.74 20.78
CA ASP A 329 -26.32 6.73 20.86
C ASP A 329 -26.83 6.20 22.21
N LYS A 330 -25.98 5.49 22.97
CA LYS A 330 -26.15 5.42 24.42
C LYS A 330 -25.48 6.67 24.96
N PRO A 331 -26.23 7.63 25.54
CA PRO A 331 -25.62 8.84 26.06
C PRO A 331 -24.46 8.42 26.95
N SER A 332 -23.24 8.79 26.56
CA SER A 332 -22.11 8.78 27.47
C SER A 332 -22.59 9.41 28.77
N ALA A 333 -22.11 8.92 29.92
CA ALA A 333 -22.40 9.51 31.23
C ALA A 333 -22.57 11.03 31.08
N PRO A 334 -23.69 11.61 31.54
CA PRO A 334 -24.25 12.88 31.08
C PRO A 334 -23.12 13.89 30.89
N LEU A 335 -23.02 14.46 29.67
CA LEU A 335 -22.02 15.47 29.29
C LEU A 335 -21.81 16.39 30.48
N LYS A 336 -20.69 16.21 31.18
CA LYS A 336 -20.42 16.95 32.40
C LYS A 336 -20.05 18.35 31.96
N LEU A 337 -20.86 19.31 32.37
CA LEU A 337 -20.53 20.72 32.24
C LEU A 337 -19.46 21.01 33.28
N TYR A 338 -18.26 21.31 32.83
CA TYR A 338 -17.16 21.69 33.71
C TYR A 338 -17.00 23.20 33.70
N LYS A 339 -16.58 23.75 34.83
CA LYS A 339 -16.21 25.16 34.96
C LYS A 339 -14.69 25.24 35.04
N SER A 340 -14.04 25.86 34.06
CA SER A 340 -12.60 26.09 34.11
C SER A 340 -12.26 27.18 35.13
N SER A 341 -10.97 27.34 35.45
CA SER A 341 -10.47 28.33 36.43
C SER A 341 -10.80 29.77 36.04
N ASP A 342 -11.01 30.04 34.76
CA ASP A 342 -11.46 31.32 34.19
C ASP A 342 -12.99 31.46 34.14
N GLN A 343 -13.71 30.56 34.82
CA GLN A 343 -15.17 30.47 34.88
C GLN A 343 -15.90 30.08 33.59
N ARG A 344 -15.21 29.78 32.49
CA ARG A 344 -15.88 29.33 31.26
C ARG A 344 -16.48 27.94 31.42
N LEU A 345 -17.64 27.76 30.81
CA LEU A 345 -18.29 26.46 30.74
C LEU A 345 -17.72 25.68 29.55
N TYR A 346 -17.35 24.42 29.78
CA TYR A 346 -16.92 23.55 28.71
C TYR A 346 -17.56 22.16 28.80
N THR A 347 -17.81 21.60 27.64
CA THR A 347 -18.13 20.18 27.46
C THR A 347 -16.89 19.47 27.00
N PHE A 348 -16.63 18.28 27.57
CA PHE A 348 -15.48 17.47 27.22
C PHE A 348 -15.92 16.05 26.95
N TRP A 349 -15.63 15.58 25.75
CA TRP A 349 -15.75 14.19 25.37
C TRP A 349 -14.36 13.59 25.22
N GLN A 350 -14.18 12.32 25.59
CA GLN A 350 -12.95 11.58 25.34
C GLN A 350 -13.25 10.09 25.15
N GLY A 351 -12.42 9.40 24.37
CA GLY A 351 -12.52 7.98 24.11
C GLY A 351 -11.19 7.34 23.75
N ASP A 352 -11.06 6.06 24.11
CA ASP A 352 -9.90 5.25 23.76
C ASP A 352 -9.97 4.81 22.29
N ILE A 353 -8.88 5.04 21.56
CA ILE A 353 -8.68 4.60 20.19
C ILE A 353 -7.79 3.36 20.21
N ASN A 354 -8.21 2.32 19.50
CA ASN A 354 -7.41 1.17 19.17
C ASN A 354 -6.90 1.33 17.72
N PRO A 355 -5.59 1.57 17.53
CA PRO A 355 -4.94 1.66 16.23
C PRO A 355 -5.33 0.57 15.25
N SER A 356 -5.48 -0.66 15.74
CA SER A 356 -5.72 -1.84 14.91
C SER A 356 -7.18 -2.06 14.50
N GLN A 357 -8.13 -1.36 15.13
CA GLN A 357 -9.57 -1.57 14.94
C GLN A 357 -10.31 -0.34 14.42
N ASP A 358 -9.89 0.86 14.84
CA ASP A 358 -10.71 2.07 14.65
C ASP A 358 -10.34 2.87 13.41
N TRP A 359 -9.10 2.72 12.97
CA TRP A 359 -8.59 3.41 11.80
C TRP A 359 -8.87 2.62 10.53
N VAL A 360 -9.21 3.35 9.47
CA VAL A 360 -9.48 2.83 8.15
C VAL A 360 -8.51 3.47 7.17
N ILE A 361 -7.85 2.67 6.33
CA ILE A 361 -7.03 3.21 5.24
C ILE A 361 -7.96 3.80 4.17
N LEU A 362 -7.87 5.09 3.92
CA LEU A 362 -8.75 5.82 2.99
C LEU A 362 -8.34 5.68 1.52
N SER A 363 -7.05 5.49 1.25
CA SER A 363 -6.58 5.25 -0.11
C SER A 363 -5.11 4.85 -0.15
N ASP A 364 -4.83 3.57 0.02
CA ASP A 364 -3.55 3.00 -0.37
C ASP A 364 -3.81 2.23 -1.64
N CYS A 365 -3.69 2.89 -2.79
CA CYS A 365 -3.68 2.11 -4.01
C CYS A 365 -2.40 1.28 -4.04
N LYS A 366 -2.49 0.03 -3.56
CA LYS A 366 -1.34 -0.87 -3.46
C LYS A 366 -1.09 -1.58 -4.77
N ARG A 367 -2.09 -1.63 -5.64
CA ARG A 367 -2.07 -2.41 -6.87
C ARG A 367 -2.95 -1.78 -7.94
N TYR A 368 -2.47 -1.84 -9.17
CA TYR A 368 -3.15 -1.31 -10.35
C TYR A 368 -3.76 -2.45 -11.18
N ASP A 369 -5.02 -2.31 -11.58
CA ASP A 369 -5.70 -3.22 -12.50
C ASP A 369 -5.59 -2.77 -13.97
N GLN A 370 -5.15 -1.53 -14.18
CA GLN A 370 -4.79 -0.97 -15.48
C GLN A 370 -3.55 -0.09 -15.33
N LEU A 371 -2.56 -0.29 -16.18
CA LEU A 371 -1.36 0.53 -16.27
C LEU A 371 -1.26 1.09 -17.69
N LYS A 372 -1.12 2.40 -17.83
CA LYS A 372 -0.86 3.09 -19.10
C LYS A 372 0.52 3.70 -19.08
N VAL A 373 1.18 3.67 -20.22
CA VAL A 373 2.47 4.31 -20.44
C VAL A 373 2.29 5.36 -21.53
N LYS A 374 2.83 6.55 -21.28
CA LYS A 374 2.87 7.65 -22.24
C LYS A 374 4.32 7.97 -22.56
N LEU A 375 4.68 7.96 -23.83
CA LEU A 375 6.02 8.26 -24.32
C LEU A 375 5.95 9.50 -25.22
N GLY A 376 6.69 10.55 -24.87
CA GLY A 376 6.87 11.74 -25.70
C GLY A 376 8.16 11.67 -26.52
N VAL A 377 8.06 11.92 -27.83
CA VAL A 377 9.19 11.93 -28.77
C VAL A 377 9.53 13.36 -29.17
N SER A 378 10.82 13.67 -29.30
CA SER A 378 11.27 15.04 -29.59
C SER A 378 10.89 15.46 -31.01
N GLY A 379 10.58 16.76 -31.20
CA GLY A 379 10.43 17.38 -32.51
C GLY A 379 11.77 17.70 -33.21
N THR A 380 12.91 17.41 -32.58
CA THR A 380 14.23 17.69 -33.16
C THR A 380 14.45 16.81 -34.41
N PRO A 381 14.93 17.37 -35.56
CA PRO A 381 15.21 16.57 -36.75
C PRO A 381 16.09 15.35 -36.45
N GLY A 382 15.71 14.19 -36.98
CA GLY A 382 16.40 12.91 -36.75
C GLY A 382 15.98 12.16 -35.49
N SER A 383 15.05 12.70 -34.67
CA SER A 383 14.58 12.00 -33.44
C SER A 383 13.64 10.83 -33.70
N ASN A 384 13.20 10.65 -34.94
CA ASN A 384 12.32 9.59 -35.38
C ASN A 384 13.11 8.33 -35.77
N THR A 385 12.42 7.18 -35.76
CA THR A 385 12.98 5.92 -36.26
C THR A 385 11.91 5.10 -36.95
N ALA A 386 12.30 4.35 -37.97
CA ALA A 386 11.52 3.29 -38.59
C ALA A 386 11.48 2.01 -37.73
N ASP A 387 12.32 1.90 -36.70
CA ASP A 387 12.29 0.78 -35.76
C ASP A 387 11.01 0.80 -34.93
N SER A 388 10.54 -0.39 -34.59
CA SER A 388 9.48 -0.54 -33.60
C SER A 388 10.03 -0.28 -32.20
N LEU A 389 9.27 0.43 -31.35
CA LEU A 389 9.62 0.59 -29.94
C LEU A 389 8.82 -0.38 -29.07
N SER A 390 9.51 -1.05 -28.16
CA SER A 390 8.91 -1.90 -27.13
C SER A 390 9.22 -1.38 -25.74
N ILE A 391 8.32 -1.63 -24.79
CA ILE A 391 8.54 -1.40 -23.36
C ILE A 391 8.58 -2.70 -22.59
N SER A 392 9.44 -2.75 -21.56
CA SER A 392 9.50 -3.80 -20.56
C SER A 392 9.62 -3.22 -19.15
N PHE A 393 9.15 -3.99 -18.16
CA PHE A 393 9.35 -3.74 -16.72
C PHE A 393 10.26 -4.81 -16.09
N ASP A 394 10.78 -5.73 -16.90
CA ASP A 394 11.66 -6.82 -16.45
C ASP A 394 13.10 -6.30 -16.32
N PRO A 395 13.76 -6.43 -15.15
CA PRO A 395 15.19 -6.09 -15.00
C PRO A 395 16.10 -6.99 -15.84
N GLY A 396 15.62 -8.17 -16.25
CA GLY A 396 16.35 -9.14 -17.05
C GLY A 396 16.80 -8.60 -18.39
N THR A 397 18.01 -8.99 -18.81
CA THR A 397 18.55 -8.63 -20.13
C THR A 397 18.22 -9.67 -21.19
N ASP A 398 18.04 -10.93 -20.80
CA ASP A 398 17.79 -12.04 -21.72
C ASP A 398 16.28 -12.28 -21.85
N ARG A 399 15.73 -11.91 -23.02
CA ARG A 399 14.30 -12.05 -23.39
C ARG A 399 13.32 -11.41 -22.38
N PRO A 400 13.48 -10.11 -22.07
CA PRO A 400 12.54 -9.43 -21.19
C PRO A 400 11.13 -9.51 -21.78
N ARG A 401 10.13 -9.69 -20.91
CA ARG A 401 8.73 -9.58 -21.35
C ARG A 401 8.48 -8.17 -21.82
N GLU A 402 7.92 -8.05 -23.00
CA GLU A 402 7.77 -6.75 -23.65
C GLU A 402 6.41 -6.59 -24.32
N GLN A 403 6.06 -5.33 -24.50
CA GLN A 403 4.89 -4.91 -25.23
C GLN A 403 5.28 -3.81 -26.22
N LEU A 404 4.78 -3.95 -27.45
CA LEU A 404 4.94 -2.95 -28.49
C LEU A 404 4.30 -1.63 -28.02
N LEU A 405 5.08 -0.55 -28.03
CA LEU A 405 4.60 0.82 -27.86
C LEU A 405 4.09 1.39 -29.18
N THR A 406 4.92 1.31 -30.22
CA THR A 406 4.59 1.78 -31.58
C THR A 406 5.46 1.05 -32.61
N SER A 407 4.97 0.93 -33.84
CA SER A 407 5.71 0.31 -34.94
C SER A 407 6.75 1.23 -35.59
N HIS A 408 6.61 2.54 -35.39
CA HIS A 408 7.51 3.59 -35.87
C HIS A 408 7.35 4.85 -35.00
N LEU A 409 8.36 5.72 -34.97
CA LEU A 409 8.26 7.02 -34.30
C LEU A 409 8.01 8.15 -35.30
N GLU A 410 7.10 9.03 -34.93
CA GLU A 410 6.84 10.33 -35.55
C GLU A 410 7.42 11.43 -34.66
N LEU A 411 7.89 12.51 -35.28
CA LEU A 411 8.41 13.67 -34.56
C LEU A 411 7.29 14.36 -33.79
N ASP A 412 7.65 14.96 -32.65
CA ASP A 412 6.74 15.78 -31.82
C ASP A 412 5.42 15.07 -31.44
N THR A 413 5.48 13.75 -31.25
CA THR A 413 4.30 12.91 -31.05
C THR A 413 4.33 12.23 -29.68
N TRP A 414 3.13 12.06 -29.12
CA TRP A 414 2.90 11.32 -27.88
C TRP A 414 2.23 9.98 -28.15
N TYR A 415 2.84 8.91 -27.68
CA TYR A 415 2.28 7.56 -27.75
C TYR A 415 1.70 7.18 -26.40
N THR A 416 0.46 6.68 -26.37
CA THR A 416 -0.17 6.15 -25.15
C THR A 416 -0.54 4.69 -25.35
N VAL A 417 -0.01 3.80 -24.52
CA VAL A 417 -0.27 2.36 -24.58
C VAL A 417 -0.80 1.86 -23.25
N THR A 418 -1.87 1.07 -23.28
CA THR A 418 -2.35 0.34 -22.11
C THR A 418 -1.60 -0.98 -22.02
N ILE A 419 -0.86 -1.19 -20.93
CA ILE A 419 -0.07 -2.39 -20.68
C ILE A 419 -1.01 -3.57 -20.39
N ASN A 420 -0.81 -4.67 -21.10
CA ASN A 420 -1.48 -5.93 -20.82
C ASN A 420 -0.79 -6.57 -19.61
N LEU A 421 -1.37 -6.35 -18.42
CA LEU A 421 -0.81 -6.85 -17.16
C LEU A 421 -0.65 -8.37 -17.15
N GLN A 422 -1.59 -9.11 -17.73
CA GLN A 422 -1.51 -10.57 -17.80
C GLN A 422 -0.34 -11.05 -18.66
N LYS A 423 -0.05 -10.37 -19.78
CA LYS A 423 1.09 -10.69 -20.63
C LYS A 423 2.42 -10.24 -19.99
N MET A 424 2.43 -9.06 -19.38
CA MET A 424 3.64 -8.45 -18.84
C MET A 424 4.04 -9.07 -17.50
N PHE A 425 3.12 -9.13 -16.55
CA PHE A 425 3.38 -9.51 -15.16
C PHE A 425 2.84 -10.90 -14.79
N GLN A 426 2.10 -11.58 -15.69
CA GLN A 426 1.37 -12.84 -15.42
C GLN A 426 0.24 -12.71 -14.38
N THR A 427 -0.20 -11.50 -14.09
CA THR A 427 -1.20 -11.20 -13.08
C THR A 427 -2.29 -10.29 -13.65
N LYS A 428 -3.45 -10.26 -12.99
CA LYS A 428 -4.53 -9.31 -13.32
C LYS A 428 -4.30 -7.92 -12.75
N TYR A 429 -3.40 -7.80 -11.79
CA TYR A 429 -3.04 -6.58 -11.08
C TYR A 429 -1.54 -6.55 -10.83
N VAL A 430 -0.93 -5.37 -10.79
CA VAL A 430 0.49 -5.20 -10.47
C VAL A 430 0.63 -4.34 -9.22
N TYR A 431 1.48 -4.72 -8.26
CA TYR A 431 1.71 -3.86 -7.10
C TYR A 431 2.54 -2.64 -7.49
N VAL A 432 2.26 -1.51 -6.87
CA VAL A 432 3.00 -0.26 -7.14
C VAL A 432 4.49 -0.42 -6.83
N ASP A 433 4.81 -1.16 -5.78
CA ASP A 433 6.19 -1.44 -5.34
C ASP A 433 6.95 -2.40 -6.29
N ASP A 434 6.25 -3.10 -7.18
CA ASP A 434 6.86 -3.99 -8.18
C ASP A 434 7.22 -3.22 -9.46
N LEU A 435 6.61 -2.05 -9.67
CA LEU A 435 6.96 -1.12 -10.73
C LEU A 435 8.22 -0.36 -10.32
N ARG A 436 9.37 -1.05 -10.34
CA ARG A 436 10.66 -0.50 -9.89
C ARG A 436 11.49 0.08 -11.01
N LEU A 437 11.31 -0.40 -12.23
CA LEU A 437 12.05 0.07 -13.40
C LEU A 437 11.19 -0.05 -14.65
N PHE A 438 11.56 0.69 -15.67
CA PHE A 438 11.13 0.41 -17.03
C PHE A 438 12.31 0.51 -18.00
N LYS A 439 12.13 -0.14 -19.14
CA LYS A 439 13.05 -0.10 -20.25
C LYS A 439 12.27 0.12 -21.54
N VAL A 440 12.61 1.14 -22.31
CA VAL A 440 12.15 1.34 -23.69
C VAL A 440 13.32 1.11 -24.63
N PHE A 441 13.11 0.29 -25.66
CA PHE A 441 14.15 -0.06 -26.62
C PHE A 441 13.57 -0.26 -28.01
N SER A 442 14.41 -0.04 -29.03
CA SER A 442 14.03 -0.27 -30.41
C SER A 442 14.27 -1.73 -30.83
N ARG A 443 13.40 -2.25 -31.70
CA ARG A 443 13.56 -3.51 -32.41
C ARG A 443 13.52 -3.20 -33.90
N SER A 444 14.69 -3.36 -34.52
CA SER A 444 14.81 -3.33 -35.97
C SER A 444 14.44 -4.68 -36.56
N THR A 445 13.64 -4.68 -37.62
CA THR A 445 13.31 -5.87 -38.42
C THR A 445 14.42 -6.20 -39.41
N GLU A 446 15.30 -5.24 -39.71
CA GLU A 446 16.41 -5.39 -40.65
C GLU A 446 17.75 -5.40 -39.92
N TRP A 447 18.76 -6.05 -40.51
CA TRP A 447 20.14 -6.07 -40.01
C TRP A 447 20.87 -4.71 -40.16
N ARG A 448 20.15 -3.64 -40.50
CA ARG A 448 20.72 -2.32 -40.74
C ARG A 448 21.14 -1.66 -39.43
N HIS A 449 21.92 -0.59 -39.57
CA HIS A 449 22.30 0.28 -38.46
C HIS A 449 21.07 0.67 -37.66
N ARG A 450 21.14 0.47 -36.33
CA ARG A 450 20.06 0.85 -35.42
C ARG A 450 19.98 2.37 -35.41
N GLU A 451 18.82 2.90 -35.76
CA GLU A 451 18.59 4.33 -35.77
C GLU A 451 18.52 4.86 -34.34
N GLU A 452 19.04 6.07 -34.15
CA GLU A 452 18.93 6.78 -32.88
C GLU A 452 17.56 7.46 -32.80
N TRP A 453 17.02 7.57 -31.60
CA TRP A 453 15.73 8.21 -31.34
C TRP A 453 15.82 9.04 -30.07
N LYS A 454 15.06 10.15 -30.01
CA LYS A 454 15.14 11.11 -28.90
C LYS A 454 13.83 11.18 -28.13
N VAL A 455 13.91 10.97 -26.82
CA VAL A 455 12.75 10.98 -25.91
C VAL A 455 12.71 12.28 -25.13
N THR A 456 11.54 12.89 -25.04
CA THR A 456 11.29 14.06 -24.20
C THR A 456 10.79 13.67 -22.82
N SER A 457 9.92 12.66 -22.72
CA SER A 457 9.27 12.30 -21.45
C SER A 457 8.69 10.89 -21.44
N VAL A 458 8.59 10.28 -20.26
CA VAL A 458 7.83 9.05 -20.03
C VAL A 458 6.95 9.20 -18.79
N PHE A 459 5.64 9.01 -18.96
CA PHE A 459 4.67 9.05 -17.86
C PHE A 459 3.97 7.71 -17.69
N PHE A 460 3.55 7.44 -16.46
CA PHE A 460 2.76 6.26 -16.10
C PHE A 460 1.44 6.68 -15.50
N GLU A 461 0.36 5.95 -15.82
CA GLU A 461 -0.93 6.09 -15.16
C GLU A 461 -1.43 4.72 -14.71
N GLY A 462 -1.76 4.60 -13.43
CA GLY A 462 -2.26 3.38 -12.81
C GLY A 462 -3.67 3.58 -12.30
N ARG A 463 -4.65 2.84 -12.81
CA ARG A 463 -5.99 2.79 -12.21
C ARG A 463 -5.96 1.86 -11.01
N CYS A 464 -6.56 2.28 -9.91
CA CYS A 464 -6.50 1.48 -8.71
C CYS A 464 -7.40 0.25 -8.78
N ALA A 465 -6.85 -0.92 -8.45
CA ALA A 465 -7.62 -2.18 -8.44
C ALA A 465 -8.65 -2.23 -7.31
N ASP A 466 -8.38 -1.56 -6.18
CA ASP A 466 -9.26 -1.56 -5.02
C ASP A 466 -10.31 -0.43 -5.08
N ASP A 467 -10.11 0.56 -5.95
CA ASP A 467 -11.02 1.70 -6.17
C ASP A 467 -10.87 2.22 -7.61
N HIS A 468 -11.67 1.69 -8.53
CA HIS A 468 -11.54 1.97 -9.97
C HIS A 468 -11.80 3.45 -10.32
N SER A 469 -12.37 4.25 -9.41
CA SER A 469 -12.56 5.69 -9.61
C SER A 469 -11.25 6.49 -9.49
N LYS A 470 -10.24 5.91 -8.84
CA LYS A 470 -8.95 6.56 -8.61
C LYS A 470 -7.94 6.13 -9.67
N VAL A 471 -7.32 7.13 -10.29
CA VAL A 471 -6.18 6.97 -11.20
C VAL A 471 -5.00 7.70 -10.59
N PHE A 472 -3.86 7.04 -10.49
CA PHE A 472 -2.60 7.63 -10.04
C PHE A 472 -1.70 7.89 -11.24
N GLU A 473 -0.94 8.97 -11.23
CA GLU A 473 0.08 9.26 -12.23
C GLU A 473 1.48 9.33 -11.61
N ASN A 474 2.48 8.92 -12.38
CA ASN A 474 3.89 9.08 -12.07
C ASN A 474 4.56 9.86 -13.21
N LEU A 475 5.11 11.02 -12.86
CA LEU A 475 5.70 12.00 -13.78
C LEU A 475 7.20 12.21 -13.53
N GLN A 476 7.84 11.25 -12.84
CA GLN A 476 9.25 11.36 -12.44
C GLN A 476 10.18 11.60 -13.63
N TRP A 477 9.84 11.08 -14.81
CA TRP A 477 10.67 11.13 -16.00
C TRP A 477 10.13 12.11 -17.05
N GLN A 478 9.76 13.29 -16.58
CA GLN A 478 9.56 14.45 -17.43
C GLN A 478 10.92 15.05 -17.86
N ASP A 479 10.97 15.67 -19.03
CA ASP A 479 12.12 16.45 -19.51
C ASP A 479 13.44 15.67 -19.63
N ILE A 480 13.38 14.42 -20.13
CA ILE A 480 14.55 13.56 -20.38
C ILE A 480 15.49 14.15 -21.45
N GLU A 481 14.92 14.66 -22.54
CA GLU A 481 15.61 15.26 -23.70
C GLU A 481 16.91 14.55 -24.15
N SER A 482 16.89 13.21 -24.23
CA SER A 482 18.09 12.40 -24.49
C SER A 482 17.93 11.45 -25.68
N TRP A 483 19.05 11.15 -26.35
CA TRP A 483 19.15 10.20 -27.46
C TRP A 483 19.40 8.78 -26.97
N PHE A 484 18.77 7.81 -27.63
CA PHE A 484 18.85 6.38 -27.33
C PHE A 484 18.97 5.59 -28.63
N ASN A 485 19.48 4.36 -28.57
CA ASN A 485 19.52 3.47 -29.73
C ASN A 485 19.32 2.00 -29.31
N GLY A 486 18.61 1.20 -30.11
CA GLY A 486 18.59 -0.25 -29.99
C GLY A 486 18.19 -0.88 -28.64
N GLN A 487 18.63 -2.14 -28.48
CA GLN A 487 18.61 -2.92 -27.24
C GLN A 487 19.96 -2.89 -26.53
N GLY A 488 19.93 -2.98 -25.20
CA GLY A 488 21.12 -3.18 -24.36
C GLY A 488 21.41 -1.94 -23.51
N PRO A 489 22.69 -1.50 -23.39
CA PRO A 489 23.06 -0.35 -22.58
C PRO A 489 22.52 0.98 -23.13
N TYR A 490 22.20 1.03 -24.43
CA TYR A 490 21.70 2.22 -25.12
C TYR A 490 20.18 2.37 -25.11
N ALA A 491 19.46 1.44 -24.47
CA ALA A 491 18.03 1.55 -24.25
C ALA A 491 17.72 2.62 -23.18
N LEU A 492 16.56 3.27 -23.27
CA LEU A 492 16.07 4.11 -22.19
C LEU A 492 15.71 3.22 -21.00
N LYS A 493 16.60 3.12 -20.01
CA LYS A 493 16.39 2.41 -18.75
C LYS A 493 16.39 3.40 -17.60
N ARG A 494 15.35 3.37 -16.78
CA ARG A 494 15.17 4.24 -15.62
C ARG A 494 14.36 3.57 -14.52
N ASP A 495 14.59 3.98 -13.28
CA ASP A 495 13.87 3.48 -12.11
C ASP A 495 12.55 4.20 -11.92
N ILE A 496 11.51 3.51 -11.49
CA ILE A 496 10.22 4.09 -11.13
C ILE A 496 10.13 4.09 -9.61
N SER A 497 10.05 5.27 -9.00
CA SER A 497 9.93 5.36 -7.55
C SER A 497 8.46 5.24 -7.11
N PRO A 498 8.12 4.30 -6.20
CA PRO A 498 6.76 4.14 -5.67
C PRO A 498 6.22 5.41 -4.99
N SER A 499 7.10 6.24 -4.40
CA SER A 499 6.71 7.47 -3.70
C SER A 499 6.35 8.63 -4.64
N LYS A 500 6.63 8.51 -5.94
CA LYS A 500 6.33 9.54 -6.96
C LYS A 500 4.94 9.40 -7.58
N TRP A 501 4.22 8.33 -7.26
CA TRP A 501 2.82 8.16 -7.66
C TRP A 501 1.89 9.08 -6.85
N HIS A 502 1.01 9.80 -7.54
CA HIS A 502 0.04 10.69 -6.93
C HIS A 502 -1.30 10.65 -7.67
N LEU A 503 -2.40 11.01 -6.99
CA LEU A 503 -3.73 10.96 -7.60
C LEU A 503 -3.83 11.94 -8.78
N LYS A 504 -4.13 11.40 -9.96
CA LYS A 504 -4.33 12.15 -11.21
C LYS A 504 -5.61 12.98 -11.12
N GLY A 505 -5.54 14.24 -11.54
CA GLY A 505 -6.68 15.16 -11.48
C GLY A 505 -6.73 16.01 -10.20
N GLY A 506 -5.76 15.88 -9.29
CA GLY A 506 -5.46 16.97 -8.36
C GLY A 506 -5.06 18.20 -9.18
N ARG A 507 -5.88 19.26 -9.19
CA ARG A 507 -5.75 20.42 -10.10
C ARG A 507 -4.32 21.01 -10.07
N LYS A 508 -3.55 20.78 -11.15
CA LYS A 508 -2.30 21.49 -11.45
C LYS A 508 -2.63 22.96 -11.70
N GLY A 509 -2.45 23.82 -10.68
CA GLY A 509 -2.71 25.27 -10.78
C GLY A 509 -3.10 25.95 -9.48
N GLN A 510 -3.50 25.22 -8.43
CA GLN A 510 -3.66 25.81 -7.10
C GLN A 510 -2.29 25.91 -6.43
N LYS A 511 -1.69 27.10 -6.48
CA LYS A 511 -0.59 27.49 -5.57
C LYS A 511 -0.99 27.13 -4.14
N LYS A 512 -0.29 26.18 -3.51
CA LYS A 512 -0.11 26.01 -2.04
C LYS A 512 -1.14 26.71 -1.14
N ALA A 513 -2.42 26.37 -1.30
CA ALA A 513 -3.47 26.62 -0.32
C ALA A 513 -4.26 25.31 -0.24
N ALA A 514 -4.31 24.79 0.98
CA ALA A 514 -4.61 23.40 1.27
C ALA A 514 -6.03 22.98 0.86
N THR A 515 -6.12 21.74 0.38
CA THR A 515 -7.20 20.77 0.62
C THR A 515 -8.64 21.26 0.44
N GLN A 516 -9.23 20.96 -0.73
CA GLN A 516 -10.67 20.79 -0.82
C GLN A 516 -11.10 19.77 -1.90
N PHE A 517 -11.98 18.87 -1.43
CA PHE A 517 -12.83 17.88 -2.11
C PHE A 517 -12.25 16.50 -2.46
N VAL A 518 -12.52 15.55 -1.55
CA VAL A 518 -13.08 14.25 -1.90
C VAL A 518 -14.54 14.51 -2.31
N GLN A 519 -14.78 14.66 -3.60
CA GLN A 519 -16.13 14.57 -4.15
C GLN A 519 -16.40 13.08 -4.37
N HIS A 520 -17.21 12.48 -3.51
CA HIS A 520 -17.69 11.12 -3.71
C HIS A 520 -18.52 11.08 -4.99
N PHE A 521 -17.98 10.47 -6.05
CA PHE A 521 -18.84 9.88 -7.08
C PHE A 521 -19.48 8.64 -6.46
N THR A 522 -20.74 8.78 -6.05
CA THR A 522 -21.58 7.64 -5.68
C THR A 522 -21.86 6.83 -6.94
N HIS A 523 -21.36 5.60 -6.99
CA HIS A 523 -21.82 4.60 -7.93
C HIS A 523 -23.24 4.19 -7.51
N ASP A 524 -24.24 4.44 -8.34
CA ASP A 524 -25.68 4.27 -8.03
C ASP A 524 -26.18 2.81 -8.15
N GLY A 525 -25.29 1.87 -8.46
CA GLY A 525 -25.63 0.45 -8.47
C GLY A 525 -26.60 0.04 -9.57
N SER A 526 -26.74 0.82 -10.64
CA SER A 526 -27.66 0.52 -11.76
C SER A 526 -27.17 -0.56 -12.75
N GLU A 527 -26.12 -1.33 -12.44
CA GLU A 527 -25.61 -2.43 -13.29
C GLU A 527 -25.38 -3.77 -12.54
N PHE A 528 -26.32 -4.17 -11.70
CA PHE A 528 -26.52 -5.59 -11.32
C PHE A 528 -27.98 -5.99 -11.38
#